data_AF-A0A1F7LQG9-F1
#
_entry.id   AF-A0A1F7LQG9-F1
#
_cell.length_a   1.000
_cell.length_b   1.000
_cell.length_c   1.000
_cell.angle_alpha   90.00
_cell.angle_beta   90.00
_cell.angle_gamma   90.00
#
_symmetry.space_group_name_H-M   'P 1'
#
loop_
_entity.id
_entity.type
_entity.pdbx_description
1 polymer ?
#
loop_
_entity_poly.entity_id
_entity_poly.type
_entity_poly.pdbx_seq_one_letter_code
_entity_poly.pdbx_strand_id
1 'polypeptide(L)'
;MSAWRLVITEPLDGPANMALDEALLLSRLRGAGPPTVRFFGWAPPTISLGYAQPLDDGRIDLEAAARMGLGLVRRPTGGSAILHEGPERELTYSVVAAAGDFPGAETLLETYRWIGAALAAGLRAIGAAVDMVSVQPSDPAAMPAFCFARTGSYELEVGGRKIVGSAQRRQGVGFLQHGSVMLAAEPERLTRVFRGERDPLGGMTTLEAVLGRRPPFDETAERLAEGFRQVHGIELSPGGLSADETARAGALSREKYATAEWTRDGRAPGRAWSTAGASPHPTLSPAGRGQG
;
A
#
# COMPACT_ATOMS: atom_id res chain seq x y z
N MET A 1 17.81 17.33 -11.37
CA MET A 1 16.77 16.74 -10.51
C MET A 1 16.04 15.70 -11.33
N SER A 2 15.69 14.53 -10.77
CA SER A 2 14.89 13.54 -11.52
C SER A 2 13.44 14.00 -11.56
N ALA A 3 12.82 13.94 -12.74
CA ALA A 3 11.43 14.32 -12.94
C ALA A 3 10.49 13.16 -12.61
N TRP A 4 9.53 13.42 -11.73
CA TRP A 4 8.51 12.49 -11.27
C TRP A 4 7.13 13.03 -11.57
N ARG A 5 6.21 12.11 -11.86
CA ARG A 5 4.80 12.43 -12.08
C ARG A 5 4.03 12.34 -10.77
N LEU A 6 3.29 13.39 -10.44
CA LEU A 6 2.25 13.38 -9.42
C LEU A 6 0.90 13.12 -10.10
N VAL A 7 0.20 12.07 -9.67
CA VAL A 7 -1.16 11.78 -10.09
C VAL A 7 -2.08 11.89 -8.88
N ILE A 8 -3.10 12.74 -8.96
CA ILE A 8 -4.19 12.76 -7.98
C ILE A 8 -5.43 12.30 -8.74
N THR A 9 -6.03 11.20 -8.30
CA THR A 9 -7.25 10.67 -8.93
C THR A 9 -8.44 10.86 -8.02
N GLU A 10 -9.60 11.14 -8.61
CA GLU A 10 -10.89 10.98 -7.94
C GLU A 10 -11.00 9.59 -7.28
N PRO A 11 -11.82 9.45 -6.22
CA PRO A 11 -12.06 8.15 -5.60
C PRO A 11 -12.59 7.14 -6.62
N LEU A 12 -11.94 5.97 -6.68
CA LEU A 12 -12.33 4.87 -7.56
C LEU A 12 -12.75 3.64 -6.74
N ASP A 13 -13.41 2.69 -7.38
CA ASP A 13 -13.65 1.38 -6.78
C ASP A 13 -12.35 0.58 -6.60
N GLY A 14 -12.43 -0.48 -5.79
CA GLY A 14 -11.26 -1.31 -5.51
C GLY A 14 -10.58 -1.88 -6.75
N PRO A 15 -11.32 -2.53 -7.67
CA PRO A 15 -10.74 -3.05 -8.89
C PRO A 15 -10.02 -2.01 -9.76
N ALA A 16 -10.62 -0.83 -9.96
CA ALA A 16 -10.04 0.24 -10.77
C ALA A 16 -8.78 0.82 -10.10
N ASN A 17 -8.77 1.01 -8.78
CA ASN A 17 -7.59 1.46 -8.06
C ASN A 17 -6.40 0.52 -8.24
N MET A 18 -6.61 -0.78 -8.05
CA MET A 18 -5.54 -1.79 -8.17
C MET A 18 -5.09 -1.98 -9.62
N ALA A 19 -6.03 -1.90 -10.58
CA ALA A 19 -5.72 -1.98 -12.00
C ALA A 19 -4.87 -0.79 -12.47
N LEU A 20 -5.15 0.41 -11.98
CA LEU A 20 -4.39 1.60 -12.32
C LEU A 20 -2.96 1.53 -11.76
N ASP A 21 -2.79 1.15 -10.50
CA ASP A 21 -1.46 1.00 -9.90
C ASP A 21 -0.60 -0.05 -10.63
N GLU A 22 -1.19 -1.18 -11.03
CA GLU A 22 -0.47 -2.16 -11.86
C GLU A 22 -0.19 -1.66 -13.28
N ALA A 23 -1.10 -0.91 -13.89
CA ALA A 23 -0.87 -0.31 -15.22
C ALA A 23 0.32 0.68 -15.20
N LEU A 24 0.41 1.50 -14.15
CA LEU A 24 1.54 2.41 -13.93
C LEU A 24 2.86 1.63 -13.77
N LEU A 25 2.87 0.56 -12.98
CA LEU A 25 4.04 -0.32 -12.83
C LEU A 25 4.48 -0.92 -14.18
N LEU A 26 3.54 -1.49 -14.94
CA LEU A 26 3.83 -2.07 -16.25
C LEU A 26 4.28 -1.02 -17.27
N SER A 27 3.79 0.22 -17.17
CA SER A 27 4.24 1.35 -17.97
C SER A 27 5.69 1.73 -17.66
N ARG A 28 6.03 1.86 -16.37
CA ARG A 28 7.40 2.15 -15.91
C ARG A 28 8.38 1.06 -16.31
N LEU A 29 8.01 -0.21 -16.14
CA LEU A 29 8.86 -1.36 -16.49
C LEU A 29 9.19 -1.45 -17.99
N ARG A 30 8.35 -0.89 -18.86
CA ARG A 30 8.61 -0.78 -20.30
C ARG A 30 9.39 0.48 -20.69
N GLY A 31 9.73 1.34 -19.74
CA GLY A 31 10.33 2.65 -19.99
C GLY A 31 9.37 3.66 -20.64
N ALA A 32 8.07 3.34 -20.71
CA ALA A 32 7.07 4.18 -21.37
C ALA A 32 6.49 5.27 -20.46
N GLY A 33 6.47 5.04 -19.14
CA GLY A 33 6.00 5.98 -18.13
C GLY A 33 7.13 6.50 -17.22
N PRO A 34 6.99 7.71 -16.65
CA PRO A 34 7.91 8.21 -15.62
C PRO A 34 7.67 7.51 -14.27
N PRO A 35 8.65 7.57 -13.33
CA PRO A 35 8.36 7.22 -11.94
C PRO A 35 7.24 8.11 -11.41
N THR A 36 6.33 7.52 -10.64
CA THR A 36 5.03 8.13 -10.33
C THR A 36 4.75 8.03 -8.83
N VAL A 37 4.34 9.15 -8.22
CA VAL A 37 3.64 9.19 -6.94
C VAL A 37 2.18 9.46 -7.22
N ARG A 38 1.29 8.66 -6.63
CA ARG A 38 -0.16 8.81 -6.79
C ARG A 38 -0.83 8.94 -5.42
N PHE A 39 -1.81 9.82 -5.31
CA PHE A 39 -2.73 9.91 -4.16
C PHE A 39 -4.16 9.69 -4.62
N PHE A 40 -4.93 8.92 -3.86
CA PHE A 40 -6.30 8.53 -4.23
C PHE A 40 -7.13 8.10 -3.01
N GLY A 41 -8.46 8.07 -3.22
CA GLY A 41 -9.43 7.51 -2.28
C GLY A 41 -10.18 6.30 -2.85
N TRP A 42 -11.08 5.74 -2.04
CA TRP A 42 -11.87 4.55 -2.36
C TRP A 42 -13.36 4.85 -2.33
N ALA A 43 -14.05 4.57 -3.43
CA ALA A 43 -15.50 4.73 -3.54
C ALA A 43 -16.08 3.53 -4.33
N PRO A 44 -16.87 2.63 -3.69
CA PRO A 44 -17.23 2.65 -2.27
C PRO A 44 -16.03 2.35 -1.34
N PRO A 45 -16.16 2.60 -0.02
CA PRO A 45 -15.25 2.02 0.97
C PRO A 45 -15.04 0.54 0.71
N THR A 46 -13.80 0.06 0.78
CA THR A 46 -13.42 -1.24 0.20
C THR A 46 -12.49 -1.99 1.13
N ILE A 47 -12.74 -3.29 1.29
CA ILE A 47 -11.79 -4.22 1.91
C ILE A 47 -10.78 -4.64 0.84
N SER A 48 -9.49 -4.40 1.08
CA SER A 48 -8.42 -4.97 0.27
C SER A 48 -7.81 -6.18 0.97
N LEU A 49 -7.78 -7.33 0.30
CA LEU A 49 -7.10 -8.55 0.74
C LEU A 49 -5.64 -8.50 0.29
N GLY A 50 -4.73 -8.98 1.13
CA GLY A 50 -3.35 -9.20 0.69
C GLY A 50 -3.26 -10.30 -0.37
N TYR A 51 -2.25 -10.21 -1.23
CA TYR A 51 -2.05 -11.11 -2.37
C TYR A 51 -2.18 -12.60 -2.01
N ALA A 52 -1.54 -13.04 -0.92
CA ALA A 52 -1.56 -14.44 -0.46
C ALA A 52 -2.57 -14.71 0.66
N GLN A 53 -3.40 -13.74 1.04
CA GLN A 53 -4.35 -13.89 2.14
C GLN A 53 -5.56 -14.73 1.69
N PRO A 54 -5.88 -15.86 2.34
CA PRO A 54 -7.10 -16.60 2.03
C PRO A 54 -8.33 -15.73 2.31
N LEU A 55 -9.31 -15.76 1.40
CA LEU A 55 -10.60 -15.09 1.63
C LEU A 55 -11.43 -15.83 2.68
N ASP A 56 -11.39 -17.16 2.65
CA ASP A 56 -12.31 -18.03 3.41
C ASP A 56 -11.74 -18.50 4.76
N ASP A 57 -10.76 -17.80 5.33
CA ASP A 57 -10.16 -18.16 6.63
C ASP A 57 -10.98 -17.69 7.85
N GLY A 58 -12.17 -17.15 7.62
CA GLY A 58 -13.11 -16.73 8.66
C GLY A 58 -12.73 -15.45 9.41
N ARG A 59 -11.68 -14.72 8.99
CA ARG A 59 -11.27 -13.46 9.63
C ARG A 59 -12.10 -12.25 9.20
N ILE A 60 -12.81 -12.35 8.07
CA ILE A 60 -13.61 -11.27 7.51
C ILE A 60 -15.08 -11.71 7.44
N ASP A 61 -15.97 -10.90 7.99
CA ASP A 61 -17.41 -11.08 7.85
C ASP A 61 -17.90 -10.48 6.52
N LEU A 62 -17.89 -11.31 5.48
CA LEU A 62 -18.28 -10.89 4.12
C LEU A 62 -19.76 -10.49 4.02
N GLU A 63 -20.62 -11.08 4.84
CA GLU A 63 -22.04 -10.71 4.86
C GLU A 63 -22.24 -9.33 5.50
N ALA A 64 -21.54 -9.05 6.62
CA ALA A 64 -21.56 -7.74 7.24
C ALA A 64 -20.98 -6.68 6.30
N ALA A 65 -19.89 -6.99 5.61
CA ALA A 65 -19.30 -6.12 4.60
C ALA A 65 -20.29 -5.80 3.47
N ALA A 66 -20.98 -6.81 2.94
CA ALA A 66 -22.00 -6.62 1.90
C ALA A 66 -23.18 -5.76 2.39
N ARG A 67 -23.69 -6.00 3.62
CA ARG A 67 -24.76 -5.19 4.23
C ARG A 67 -24.36 -3.71 4.43
N MET A 68 -23.07 -3.43 4.58
CA MET A 68 -22.52 -2.08 4.70
C MET A 68 -22.17 -1.45 3.35
N GLY A 69 -22.38 -2.14 2.23
CA GLY A 69 -22.04 -1.65 0.89
C GLY A 69 -20.53 -1.55 0.65
N LEU A 70 -19.73 -2.36 1.34
CA LEU A 70 -18.28 -2.36 1.16
C LEU A 70 -17.89 -3.11 -0.11
N GLY A 71 -16.94 -2.55 -0.86
CA GLY A 71 -16.24 -3.26 -1.93
C GLY A 71 -15.30 -4.34 -1.35
N LEU A 72 -14.90 -5.28 -2.21
CA LEU A 72 -13.90 -6.30 -1.89
C LEU A 72 -12.97 -6.46 -3.09
N VAL A 73 -11.66 -6.38 -2.85
CA VAL A 73 -10.64 -6.60 -3.89
C VAL A 73 -9.43 -7.31 -3.31
N ARG A 74 -8.72 -8.07 -4.14
CA ARG A 74 -7.37 -8.55 -3.80
C ARG A 74 -6.31 -7.65 -4.43
N ARG A 75 -5.39 -7.14 -3.62
CA ARG A 75 -4.32 -6.26 -4.09
C ARG A 75 -3.10 -7.05 -4.57
N PRO A 76 -2.25 -6.47 -5.45
CA PRO A 76 -1.05 -7.15 -5.96
C PRO A 76 0.08 -7.27 -4.94
N THR A 77 -0.01 -6.58 -3.80
CA THR A 77 0.98 -6.62 -2.70
C THR A 77 0.55 -7.57 -1.58
N GLY A 78 1.50 -7.97 -0.74
CA GLY A 78 1.24 -8.81 0.44
C GLY A 78 0.55 -8.06 1.60
N GLY A 79 0.70 -8.60 2.81
CA GLY A 79 0.08 -8.10 4.05
C GLY A 79 -1.27 -8.73 4.35
N SER A 80 -1.92 -8.31 5.44
CA SER A 80 -3.29 -8.74 5.82
C SER A 80 -4.34 -7.73 5.39
N ALA A 81 -5.62 -8.02 5.62
CA ALA A 81 -6.69 -7.21 5.07
C ALA A 81 -6.70 -5.82 5.70
N ILE A 82 -7.14 -4.84 4.91
CA ILE A 82 -7.34 -3.45 5.34
C ILE A 82 -8.73 -3.04 4.86
N LEU A 83 -9.45 -2.30 5.71
CA LEU A 83 -10.65 -1.60 5.31
C LEU A 83 -10.27 -0.17 4.93
N HIS A 84 -10.45 0.16 3.65
CA HIS A 84 -10.32 1.52 3.16
C HIS A 84 -11.64 2.26 3.36
N GLU A 85 -11.66 3.25 4.24
CA GLU A 85 -12.90 3.89 4.72
C GLU A 85 -13.38 5.06 3.85
N GLY A 86 -12.74 5.27 2.70
CA GLY A 86 -13.08 6.32 1.73
C GLY A 86 -12.29 7.62 1.94
N PRO A 87 -12.42 8.58 1.00
CA PRO A 87 -11.58 9.79 0.93
C PRO A 87 -11.72 10.71 2.15
N GLU A 88 -12.84 10.60 2.87
CA GLU A 88 -13.11 11.38 4.09
C GLU A 88 -12.31 10.92 5.31
N ARG A 89 -11.85 9.66 5.32
CA ARG A 89 -11.18 9.04 6.48
C ARG A 89 -9.80 8.50 6.15
N GLU A 90 -9.46 8.34 4.88
CA GLU A 90 -8.18 7.82 4.45
C GLU A 90 -7.68 8.55 3.20
N LEU A 91 -6.38 8.84 3.18
CA LEU A 91 -5.64 9.11 1.95
C LEU A 91 -4.78 7.89 1.63
N THR A 92 -5.02 7.28 0.47
CA THR A 92 -4.17 6.19 -0.02
C THR A 92 -3.12 6.77 -0.97
N TYR A 93 -1.90 6.27 -0.86
CA TYR A 93 -0.82 6.63 -1.75
C TYR A 93 -0.30 5.39 -2.47
N SER A 94 0.25 5.58 -3.67
CA SER A 94 1.12 4.61 -4.31
C SER A 94 2.36 5.27 -4.92
N VAL A 95 3.46 4.52 -4.96
CA VAL A 95 4.73 4.92 -5.55
C VAL A 95 5.17 3.80 -6.49
N VAL A 96 5.38 4.16 -7.75
CA VAL A 96 5.88 3.29 -8.81
C VAL A 96 7.22 3.82 -9.31
N ALA A 97 8.25 2.98 -9.25
CA ALA A 97 9.57 3.28 -9.80
C ALA A 97 10.33 1.98 -10.14
N ALA A 98 11.52 2.13 -10.72
CA ALA A 98 12.42 1.07 -11.13
C ALA A 98 13.88 1.37 -10.74
N ALA A 99 14.73 0.33 -10.81
CA ALA A 99 16.17 0.45 -10.64
C ALA A 99 16.71 1.57 -11.56
N GLY A 100 17.43 2.52 -10.97
CA GLY A 100 17.93 3.72 -11.65
C GLY A 100 17.09 4.99 -11.47
N ASP A 101 15.85 4.92 -10.96
CA ASP A 101 15.05 6.13 -10.70
C ASP A 101 15.56 6.94 -9.51
N PHE A 102 16.14 6.26 -8.51
CA PHE A 102 16.84 6.85 -7.38
C PHE A 102 17.81 5.83 -6.74
N PRO A 103 18.86 6.30 -6.02
CA PRO A 103 19.76 5.41 -5.30
C PRO A 103 19.04 4.55 -4.26
N GLY A 104 19.16 3.23 -4.35
CA GLY A 104 18.52 2.27 -3.44
C GLY A 104 17.17 1.74 -3.93
N ALA A 105 16.68 2.18 -5.08
CA ALA A 105 15.44 1.67 -5.69
C ALA A 105 15.45 0.14 -5.91
N GLU A 106 16.62 -0.50 -5.91
CA GLU A 106 16.84 -1.93 -6.12
C GLU A 106 16.41 -2.79 -4.93
N THR A 107 16.39 -2.24 -3.72
CA THR A 107 16.17 -3.03 -2.50
C THR A 107 14.84 -2.70 -1.83
N LEU A 108 14.21 -3.73 -1.25
CA LEU A 108 12.96 -3.56 -0.51
C LEU A 108 13.14 -2.57 0.66
N LEU A 109 14.24 -2.71 1.41
CA LEU A 109 14.47 -1.93 2.61
C LEU A 109 14.67 -0.44 2.28
N GLU A 110 15.50 -0.12 1.29
CA GLU A 110 15.76 1.26 0.90
C GLU A 110 14.55 1.94 0.25
N THR A 111 13.73 1.21 -0.50
CA THR A 111 12.48 1.76 -1.05
C THR A 111 11.48 2.12 0.05
N TYR A 112 11.33 1.28 1.07
CA TYR A 112 10.53 1.62 2.25
C TYR A 112 11.08 2.85 2.99
N ARG A 113 12.41 2.91 3.20
CA ARG A 113 13.08 4.05 3.85
C ARG A 113 12.87 5.35 3.07
N TRP A 114 13.05 5.30 1.76
CA TRP A 114 12.92 6.46 0.87
C TRP A 114 11.50 7.01 0.90
N ILE A 115 10.49 6.15 0.72
CA ILE A 115 9.08 6.56 0.75
C ILE A 115 8.68 7.03 2.16
N GLY A 116 9.04 6.27 3.19
CA GLY A 116 8.71 6.58 4.58
C GLY A 116 9.27 7.93 5.03
N ALA A 117 10.49 8.28 4.63
CA ALA A 117 11.10 9.57 4.96
C ALA A 117 10.32 10.76 4.37
N ALA A 118 9.89 10.67 3.10
CA ALA A 118 9.08 11.71 2.46
C ALA A 118 7.70 11.86 3.13
N LEU A 119 7.01 10.74 3.38
CA LEU A 119 5.71 10.74 4.04
C LEU A 119 5.82 11.30 5.46
N ALA A 120 6.85 10.91 6.23
CA ALA A 120 7.09 11.44 7.57
C ALA A 120 7.31 12.96 7.56
N ALA A 121 8.08 13.48 6.59
CA ALA A 121 8.27 14.92 6.45
C ALA A 121 6.96 15.65 6.16
N GLY A 122 6.13 15.12 5.25
CA GLY A 122 4.82 15.69 4.96
C GLY A 122 3.87 15.68 6.15
N LEU A 123 3.80 14.56 6.89
CA LEU A 123 2.97 14.44 8.09
C LEU A 123 3.43 15.38 9.21
N ARG A 124 4.74 15.54 9.40
CA ARG A 124 5.31 16.53 10.34
C ARG A 124 4.95 17.95 9.94
N ALA A 125 4.96 18.27 8.66
CA ALA A 125 4.54 19.57 8.16
C ALA A 125 3.04 19.87 8.36
N ILE A 126 2.19 18.83 8.49
CA ILE A 126 0.77 18.96 8.89
C ILE A 126 0.63 19.21 10.40
N GLY A 127 1.65 18.86 11.19
CA GLY A 127 1.68 19.00 12.65
C GLY A 127 1.68 17.68 13.42
N ALA A 128 1.74 16.53 12.74
CA ALA A 128 1.82 15.23 13.40
C ALA A 128 3.28 14.90 13.73
N ALA A 129 3.60 14.71 15.01
CA ALA A 129 4.94 14.31 15.48
C ALA A 129 5.23 12.84 15.14
N VAL A 130 5.42 12.55 13.86
CA VAL A 130 5.63 11.20 13.33
C VAL A 130 7.06 10.75 13.57
N ASP A 131 7.19 9.54 14.10
CA ASP A 131 8.43 8.78 14.16
C ASP A 131 8.46 7.74 13.03
N MET A 132 9.64 7.54 12.44
CA MET A 132 9.88 6.46 11.50
C MET A 132 10.68 5.37 12.22
N VAL A 133 10.02 4.26 12.52
CA VAL A 133 10.60 3.21 13.35
C VAL A 133 11.63 2.41 12.55
N SER A 134 12.85 2.33 13.08
CA SER A 134 13.90 1.49 12.49
C SER A 134 13.55 0.00 12.57
N VAL A 135 14.03 -0.77 11.59
CA VAL A 135 13.86 -2.23 11.44
C VAL A 135 13.67 -2.95 12.78
N GLN A 136 12.48 -3.51 12.99
CA GLN A 136 12.25 -4.51 14.04
C GLN A 136 12.29 -5.93 13.45
N PRO A 137 12.82 -6.93 14.17
CA PRO A 137 12.71 -8.33 13.77
C PRO A 137 11.22 -8.73 13.68
N SER A 138 10.76 -9.09 12.49
CA SER A 138 9.39 -9.56 12.30
C SER A 138 9.31 -11.08 12.54
N ASP A 139 8.46 -11.55 13.47
CA ASP A 139 8.09 -12.97 13.54
C ASP A 139 7.22 -13.34 12.32
N PRO A 140 7.63 -14.29 11.46
CA PRO A 140 6.84 -14.74 10.32
C PRO A 140 5.55 -15.49 10.71
N ALA A 141 5.46 -16.05 11.93
CA ALA A 141 4.36 -16.93 12.34
C ALA A 141 3.07 -16.20 12.75
N ALA A 142 3.13 -14.89 13.02
CA ALA A 142 1.98 -14.08 13.43
C ALA A 142 1.46 -13.20 12.28
N MET A 143 0.48 -13.69 11.52
CA MET A 143 -0.26 -12.90 10.51
C MET A 143 -1.61 -12.45 11.10
N PRO A 144 -1.76 -11.22 11.62
CA PRO A 144 -3.03 -10.75 12.18
C PRO A 144 -4.08 -10.55 11.09
N ALA A 145 -5.35 -10.53 11.49
CA ALA A 145 -6.48 -10.27 10.60
C ALA A 145 -6.40 -8.89 9.91
N PHE A 146 -5.83 -7.90 10.62
CA PHE A 146 -5.77 -6.50 10.22
C PHE A 146 -4.32 -6.00 10.12
N CYS A 147 -3.96 -5.32 9.01
CA CYS A 147 -2.56 -5.03 8.70
C CYS A 147 -1.92 -3.93 9.56
N PHE A 148 -2.72 -3.05 10.16
CA PHE A 148 -2.20 -2.04 11.07
C PHE A 148 -1.82 -2.61 12.45
N ALA A 149 -2.16 -3.87 12.73
CA ALA A 149 -1.82 -4.53 13.99
C ALA A 149 -0.36 -5.06 14.07
N ARG A 150 0.50 -4.82 13.07
CA ARG A 150 1.94 -5.17 13.10
C ARG A 150 2.83 -3.96 12.93
N THR A 151 3.99 -4.02 13.59
CA THR A 151 5.21 -3.26 13.33
C THR A 151 6.08 -3.94 12.27
N GLY A 152 6.04 -3.41 11.05
CA GLY A 152 7.00 -3.62 9.97
C GLY A 152 8.17 -2.63 10.03
N SER A 153 9.17 -2.83 9.17
CA SER A 153 10.33 -1.91 9.07
C SER A 153 9.95 -0.59 8.40
N TYR A 154 10.45 0.54 8.94
CA TYR A 154 10.17 1.91 8.48
C TYR A 154 8.69 2.28 8.50
N GLU A 155 7.97 1.73 9.46
CA GLU A 155 6.60 2.16 9.72
C GLU A 155 6.57 3.54 10.37
N LEU A 156 5.49 4.25 10.08
CA LEU A 156 5.26 5.60 10.58
C LEU A 156 4.28 5.53 11.73
N GLU A 157 4.70 6.06 12.87
CA GLU A 157 3.96 5.97 14.13
C GLU A 157 3.90 7.33 14.83
N VAL A 158 2.89 7.51 15.67
CA VAL A 158 2.81 8.62 16.63
C VAL A 158 2.51 8.02 18.00
N GLY A 159 3.47 8.17 18.93
CA GLY A 159 3.34 7.62 20.28
C GLY A 159 3.19 6.09 20.30
N GLY A 160 3.95 5.37 19.47
CA GLY A 160 3.94 3.91 19.39
C GLY A 160 2.72 3.30 18.69
N ARG A 161 1.88 4.14 18.05
CA ARG A 161 0.70 3.70 17.29
C ARG A 161 0.85 4.08 15.83
N LYS A 162 0.56 3.14 14.95
CA LYS A 162 0.75 3.27 13.51
C LYS A 162 -0.22 4.28 12.88
N ILE A 163 0.30 5.16 12.04
CA ILE A 163 -0.50 6.13 11.28
C ILE A 163 -0.48 5.86 9.77
N VAL A 164 0.56 5.15 9.29
CA VAL A 164 0.65 4.72 7.89
C VAL A 164 0.90 3.21 7.80
N GLY A 165 0.05 2.52 7.04
CA GLY A 165 0.23 1.11 6.69
C GLY A 165 0.68 0.97 5.25
N SER A 166 1.77 0.25 4.99
CA SER A 166 2.37 0.15 3.65
C SER A 166 2.67 -1.29 3.25
N ALA A 167 2.46 -1.61 1.98
CA ALA A 167 2.81 -2.90 1.38
C ALA A 167 3.49 -2.68 0.02
N GLN A 168 4.46 -3.53 -0.31
CA GLN A 168 5.19 -3.43 -1.57
C GLN A 168 5.15 -4.74 -2.36
N ARG A 169 5.11 -4.61 -3.69
CA ARG A 169 5.37 -5.66 -4.67
C ARG A 169 6.54 -5.24 -5.54
N ARG A 170 7.51 -6.14 -5.71
CA ARG A 170 8.61 -5.98 -6.67
C ARG A 170 8.40 -6.89 -7.87
N GLN A 171 8.70 -6.41 -9.07
CA GLN A 171 8.58 -7.14 -10.32
C GLN A 171 9.73 -6.75 -11.26
N GLY A 172 10.63 -7.70 -11.54
CA GLY A 172 11.85 -7.39 -12.29
C GLY A 172 12.65 -6.30 -11.58
N VAL A 173 12.99 -5.24 -12.33
CA VAL A 173 13.70 -4.06 -11.81
C VAL A 173 12.77 -3.02 -11.16
N GLY A 174 11.45 -3.20 -11.26
CA GLY A 174 10.44 -2.26 -10.79
C GLY A 174 9.80 -2.64 -9.46
N PHE A 175 9.16 -1.66 -8.83
CA PHE A 175 8.32 -1.88 -7.66
C PHE A 175 7.08 -0.99 -7.68
N LEU A 176 6.06 -1.49 -6.99
CA LEU A 176 4.86 -0.77 -6.58
C LEU A 176 4.78 -0.86 -5.06
N GLN A 177 4.86 0.28 -4.37
CA GLN A 177 4.49 0.38 -2.97
C GLN A 177 3.22 1.20 -2.87
N HIS A 178 2.28 0.75 -2.06
CA HIS A 178 1.09 1.52 -1.73
C HIS A 178 0.77 1.40 -0.26
N GLY A 179 0.03 2.37 0.26
CA GLY A 179 -0.29 2.43 1.66
C GLY A 179 -1.36 3.46 1.98
N SER A 180 -1.82 3.39 3.22
CA SER A 180 -2.95 4.16 3.73
C SER A 180 -2.48 5.07 4.84
N VAL A 181 -2.73 6.37 4.69
CA VAL A 181 -2.58 7.39 5.73
C VAL A 181 -3.94 7.60 6.37
N MET A 182 -4.06 7.26 7.65
CA MET A 182 -5.33 7.33 8.36
C MET A 182 -5.66 8.77 8.76
N LEU A 183 -6.65 9.39 8.12
CA LEU A 183 -7.14 10.72 8.47
C LEU A 183 -8.07 10.64 9.69
N ALA A 184 -8.96 9.66 9.70
CA ALA A 184 -9.86 9.30 10.77
C ALA A 184 -10.16 7.78 10.70
N ALA A 185 -10.90 7.24 11.67
CA ALA A 185 -11.30 5.83 11.66
C ALA A 185 -12.71 5.67 12.24
N GLU A 186 -13.40 4.60 11.86
CA GLU A 186 -14.70 4.20 12.45
C GLU A 186 -14.54 2.82 13.12
N PRO A 187 -14.15 2.76 14.40
CA PRO A 187 -13.83 1.51 15.10
C PRO A 187 -14.97 0.48 15.08
N GLU A 188 -16.22 0.93 15.17
CA GLU A 188 -17.40 0.07 15.10
C GLU A 188 -17.54 -0.60 13.74
N ARG A 189 -17.14 0.06 12.65
CA ARG A 189 -17.15 -0.53 11.32
C ARG A 189 -16.06 -1.60 11.20
N LEU A 190 -14.87 -1.31 11.70
CA LEU A 190 -13.74 -2.24 11.70
C LEU A 190 -14.04 -3.51 12.49
N THR A 191 -14.53 -3.38 13.73
CA THR A 191 -14.86 -4.52 14.61
C THR A 191 -16.01 -5.38 14.09
N ARG A 192 -16.95 -4.81 13.32
CA ARG A 192 -18.02 -5.57 12.67
C ARG A 192 -17.54 -6.36 11.45
N VAL A 193 -16.51 -5.87 10.75
CA VAL A 193 -15.98 -6.50 9.54
C VAL A 193 -14.90 -7.53 9.87
N PHE A 194 -13.98 -7.21 10.77
CA PHE A 194 -12.85 -8.07 11.13
C PHE A 194 -13.15 -8.86 12.40
N ARG A 195 -13.35 -10.17 12.24
CA ARG A 195 -13.72 -11.06 13.35
C ARG A 195 -12.56 -11.19 14.33
N GLY A 196 -12.86 -11.09 15.62
CA GLY A 196 -11.88 -11.22 16.69
C GLY A 196 -11.08 -9.95 16.99
N GLU A 197 -11.19 -8.92 16.15
CA GLU A 197 -10.64 -7.60 16.45
C GLU A 197 -11.52 -6.90 17.49
N ARG A 198 -10.93 -6.52 18.63
CA ARG A 198 -11.66 -5.92 19.75
C ARG A 198 -11.24 -4.48 20.02
N ASP A 199 -10.03 -4.11 19.62
CA ASP A 199 -9.49 -2.77 19.79
C ASP A 199 -8.62 -2.40 18.58
N PRO A 200 -9.25 -2.08 17.43
CA PRO A 200 -8.50 -1.74 16.23
C PRO A 200 -7.65 -0.47 16.43
N LEU A 201 -8.01 0.41 17.38
CA LEU A 201 -7.27 1.64 17.71
C LEU A 201 -6.10 1.40 18.68
N GLY A 202 -5.99 0.21 19.28
CA GLY A 202 -4.89 -0.13 20.17
C GLY A 202 -3.53 -0.14 19.45
N GLY A 203 -3.52 -0.56 18.18
CA GLY A 203 -2.30 -0.60 17.34
C GLY A 203 -2.13 0.57 16.37
N MET A 204 -3.15 1.41 16.18
CA MET A 204 -3.14 2.49 15.20
C MET A 204 -3.65 3.82 15.74
N THR A 205 -3.33 4.89 15.04
CA THR A 205 -3.84 6.24 15.31
C THR A 205 -4.20 6.91 14.01
N THR A 206 -4.85 8.07 14.10
CA THR A 206 -5.32 8.85 12.96
C THR A 206 -4.82 10.28 13.10
N LEU A 207 -4.78 11.03 11.99
CA LEU A 207 -4.48 12.47 12.05
C LEU A 207 -5.51 13.22 12.89
N GLU A 208 -6.79 12.84 12.84
CA GLU A 208 -7.85 13.41 13.69
C GLU A 208 -7.53 13.26 15.18
N ALA A 209 -7.13 12.06 15.62
CA ALA A 209 -6.78 11.81 17.01
C ALA A 209 -5.50 12.56 17.45
N VAL A 210 -4.54 12.71 16.53
CA VAL A 210 -3.24 13.35 16.83
C VAL A 210 -3.35 14.88 16.82
N LEU A 211 -4.12 15.45 15.89
CA LEU A 211 -4.18 16.90 15.67
C LEU A 211 -5.38 17.56 16.34
N GLY A 212 -6.35 16.78 16.84
CA GLY A 212 -7.65 17.29 17.31
C GLY A 212 -8.55 17.82 16.19
N ARG A 213 -8.15 17.62 14.93
CA ARG A 213 -8.92 17.96 13.72
C ARG A 213 -8.61 16.95 12.63
N ARG A 214 -9.59 16.68 11.77
CA ARG A 214 -9.38 15.89 10.55
C ARG A 214 -8.89 16.79 9.41
N PRO A 215 -7.62 16.67 8.96
CA PRO A 215 -7.17 17.44 7.81
C PRO A 215 -7.89 16.96 6.53
N PRO A 216 -8.25 17.85 5.60
CA PRO A 216 -8.81 17.47 4.31
C PRO A 216 -7.84 16.60 3.49
N PHE A 217 -8.40 15.83 2.56
CA PHE A 217 -7.63 15.00 1.63
C PHE A 217 -6.58 15.83 0.86
N ASP A 218 -6.99 16.96 0.27
CA ASP A 218 -6.12 17.80 -0.56
C ASP A 218 -5.00 18.46 0.25
N GLU A 219 -5.29 18.92 1.47
CA GLU A 219 -4.27 19.44 2.39
C GLU A 219 -3.22 18.35 2.68
N THR A 220 -3.69 17.14 2.98
CA THR A 220 -2.81 16.01 3.26
C THR A 220 -1.99 15.63 2.02
N ALA A 221 -2.62 15.51 0.86
CA ALA A 221 -1.95 15.17 -0.40
C ALA A 221 -0.84 16.15 -0.77
N GLU A 222 -1.12 17.46 -0.66
CA GLU A 222 -0.12 18.49 -0.97
C GLU A 222 1.06 18.44 -0.01
N ARG A 223 0.80 18.24 1.29
CA ARG A 223 1.86 18.15 2.30
C ARG A 223 2.73 16.92 2.12
N LEU A 224 2.13 15.78 1.75
CA LEU A 224 2.89 14.57 1.40
C LEU A 224 3.70 14.77 0.12
N ALA A 225 3.12 15.39 -0.93
CA ALA A 225 3.83 15.73 -2.15
C ALA A 225 5.06 16.62 -1.86
N GLU A 226 4.89 17.63 -1.01
CA GLU A 226 5.96 18.51 -0.60
C GLU A 226 7.05 17.76 0.19
N GLY A 227 6.65 16.78 1.02
CA GLY A 227 7.59 15.87 1.67
C GLY A 227 8.51 15.14 0.68
N PHE A 228 7.96 14.66 -0.44
CA PHE A 228 8.78 14.06 -1.51
C PHE A 228 9.73 15.07 -2.15
N ARG A 229 9.26 16.29 -2.44
CA ARG A 229 10.09 17.35 -3.04
C ARG A 229 11.25 17.74 -2.13
N GLN A 230 10.98 17.99 -0.85
CA GLN A 230 11.97 18.48 0.11
C GLN A 230 12.98 17.42 0.53
N VAL A 231 12.53 16.20 0.83
CA VAL A 231 13.41 15.14 1.35
C VAL A 231 14.32 14.61 0.26
N HIS A 232 13.83 14.50 -0.97
CA HIS A 232 14.54 13.82 -2.05
C HIS A 232 15.06 14.75 -3.16
N GLY A 233 14.72 16.05 -3.11
CA GLY A 233 15.16 17.00 -4.14
C GLY A 233 14.68 16.63 -5.55
N ILE A 234 13.53 15.95 -5.64
CA ILE A 234 12.93 15.57 -6.93
C ILE A 234 12.01 16.67 -7.44
N GLU A 235 11.88 16.76 -8.76
CA GLU A 235 10.83 17.56 -9.37
C GLU A 235 9.57 16.69 -9.44
N LEU A 236 8.58 17.00 -8.60
CA LEU A 236 7.31 16.27 -8.55
C LEU A 236 6.19 17.14 -9.11
N SER A 237 5.83 16.88 -10.38
CA SER A 237 4.95 17.73 -11.19
C SER A 237 3.64 17.00 -11.52
N PRO A 238 2.48 17.69 -11.49
CA PRO A 238 1.20 17.09 -11.89
C PRO A 238 1.28 16.52 -13.32
N GLY A 239 0.72 15.33 -13.53
CA GLY A 239 0.63 14.74 -14.86
C GLY A 239 -0.53 13.76 -14.99
N GLY A 240 -1.09 13.68 -16.20
CA GLY A 240 -2.15 12.74 -16.52
C GLY A 240 -1.67 11.32 -16.78
N LEU A 241 -2.63 10.40 -16.89
CA LEU A 241 -2.41 9.07 -17.43
C LEU A 241 -2.25 9.14 -18.94
N SER A 242 -1.35 8.34 -19.50
CA SER A 242 -1.28 8.16 -20.96
C SER A 242 -2.49 7.36 -21.46
N ALA A 243 -2.75 7.42 -22.76
CA ALA A 243 -3.78 6.60 -23.40
C ALA A 243 -3.52 5.09 -23.18
N ASP A 244 -2.24 4.67 -23.26
CA ASP A 244 -1.81 3.30 -23.01
C ASP A 244 -2.03 2.86 -21.56
N GLU A 245 -1.70 3.73 -20.60
CA GLU A 245 -1.94 3.46 -19.17
C GLU A 245 -3.44 3.34 -18.87
N THR A 246 -4.25 4.22 -19.45
CA THR A 246 -5.71 4.22 -19.31
C THR A 246 -6.32 2.96 -19.91
N ALA A 247 -5.93 2.60 -21.14
CA ALA A 247 -6.39 1.38 -21.80
C ALA A 247 -5.97 0.13 -21.02
N ARG A 248 -4.73 0.11 -20.50
CA ARG A 248 -4.21 -1.01 -19.73
C ARG A 248 -4.90 -1.16 -18.38
N ALA A 249 -5.15 -0.07 -17.67
CA ALA A 249 -5.92 -0.07 -16.43
C ALA A 249 -7.34 -0.59 -16.66
N GLY A 250 -8.01 -0.14 -17.73
CA GLY A 250 -9.33 -0.64 -18.11
C GLY A 250 -9.35 -2.16 -18.39
N ALA A 251 -8.35 -2.67 -19.11
CA ALA A 251 -8.20 -4.10 -19.37
C ALA A 251 -7.93 -4.89 -18.08
N LEU A 252 -6.97 -4.45 -17.25
CA LEU A 252 -6.64 -5.11 -15.98
C LEU A 252 -7.82 -5.13 -15.00
N SER A 253 -8.62 -4.06 -14.96
CA SER A 253 -9.82 -4.03 -14.13
C SER A 253 -10.79 -5.14 -14.56
N ARG A 254 -11.15 -5.20 -15.85
CA ARG A 254 -12.12 -6.18 -16.37
C ARG A 254 -11.61 -7.63 -16.33
N GLU A 255 -10.35 -7.84 -16.71
CA GLU A 255 -9.80 -9.18 -16.93
C GLU A 255 -9.19 -9.80 -15.68
N LYS A 256 -8.93 -8.99 -14.63
CA LYS A 256 -8.27 -9.44 -13.41
C LYS A 256 -8.98 -8.93 -12.17
N TYR A 257 -8.91 -7.65 -11.87
CA TYR A 257 -9.27 -7.16 -10.53
C TYR A 257 -10.76 -7.18 -10.20
N ALA A 258 -11.63 -7.10 -11.20
CA ALA A 258 -13.08 -7.24 -11.04
C ALA A 258 -13.54 -8.71 -11.08
N THR A 259 -12.63 -9.67 -11.27
CA THR A 259 -12.99 -11.08 -11.38
C THR A 259 -13.04 -11.75 -10.02
N ALA A 260 -14.05 -12.61 -9.83
CA ALA A 260 -14.18 -13.40 -8.60
C ALA A 260 -13.00 -14.37 -8.40
N GLU A 261 -12.46 -14.93 -9.49
CA GLU A 261 -11.29 -15.83 -9.46
C GLU A 261 -10.06 -15.12 -8.89
N TRP A 262 -9.78 -13.89 -9.32
CA TRP A 262 -8.68 -13.12 -8.76
C TRP A 262 -8.90 -12.82 -7.27
N THR A 263 -10.08 -12.32 -6.91
CA THR A 263 -10.38 -11.95 -5.52
C THR A 263 -10.33 -13.18 -4.60
N ARG A 264 -10.82 -14.34 -5.03
CA ARG A 264 -10.80 -15.58 -4.25
C ARG A 264 -9.41 -16.23 -4.21
N ASP A 265 -8.81 -16.46 -5.37
CA ASP A 265 -7.69 -17.39 -5.54
C ASP A 265 -6.34 -16.71 -5.78
N GLY A 266 -6.33 -15.39 -6.03
CA GLY A 266 -5.12 -14.67 -6.44
C GLY A 266 -4.60 -15.09 -7.81
N ARG A 267 -5.44 -15.72 -8.63
CA ARG A 267 -5.13 -16.13 -10.00
C ARG A 267 -5.93 -15.30 -10.98
N ALA A 268 -5.25 -14.75 -11.98
CA ALA A 268 -5.95 -14.08 -13.08
C ALA A 268 -6.45 -15.15 -14.06
N PRO A 269 -7.71 -15.07 -14.53
CA PRO A 269 -8.23 -16.00 -15.53
C PRO A 269 -7.30 -16.05 -16.76
N GLY A 270 -6.91 -17.26 -17.19
CA GLY A 270 -6.24 -17.47 -18.48
C GLY A 270 -4.76 -17.08 -18.60
N ARG A 271 -4.03 -16.78 -17.50
CA ARG A 271 -2.56 -16.68 -17.51
C ARG A 271 -1.93 -17.77 -16.65
N ALA A 272 -1.29 -18.76 -17.28
CA ALA A 272 -0.32 -19.60 -16.61
C ALA A 272 0.83 -18.68 -16.12
N TRP A 273 1.04 -18.64 -14.80
CA TRP A 273 2.16 -17.89 -14.24
C TRP A 273 3.47 -18.60 -14.60
N SER A 274 4.27 -17.97 -15.45
CA SER A 274 5.69 -18.34 -15.61
C SER A 274 6.42 -18.04 -14.31
N THR A 275 6.89 -19.08 -13.63
CA THR A 275 7.73 -19.02 -12.42
C THR A 275 9.18 -18.60 -12.72
N ALA A 276 9.49 -18.12 -13.93
CA ALA A 276 10.84 -17.67 -14.26
C ALA A 276 11.18 -16.38 -13.49
N GLY A 277 11.83 -16.52 -12.33
CA GLY A 277 12.39 -15.42 -11.56
C GLY A 277 12.46 -15.62 -10.05
N ALA A 278 11.78 -16.63 -9.50
CA ALA A 278 12.01 -17.04 -8.10
C ALA A 278 13.28 -17.91 -8.05
N SER A 279 14.46 -17.29 -8.10
CA SER A 279 15.68 -17.97 -7.68
C SER A 279 15.53 -18.35 -6.20
N PRO A 280 15.64 -19.63 -5.82
CA PRO A 280 15.66 -20.00 -4.41
C PRO A 280 16.89 -19.34 -3.77
N HIS A 281 16.68 -18.62 -2.66
CA HIS A 281 17.76 -18.15 -1.82
C HIS A 281 18.67 -19.33 -1.45
N PRO A 282 20.01 -19.16 -1.45
CA PRO A 282 20.91 -20.21 -1.03
C PRO A 282 20.67 -20.50 0.46
N THR A 283 20.26 -21.72 0.75
CA THR A 283 20.23 -22.27 2.10
C THR A 283 21.64 -22.22 2.68
N LEU A 284 21.84 -21.41 3.71
CA LEU A 284 23.03 -21.49 4.56
C LEU A 284 23.00 -22.85 5.26
N SER A 285 23.82 -23.79 4.80
CA SER A 285 24.16 -24.99 5.56
C SER A 285 24.84 -24.60 6.87
N PRO A 286 24.46 -25.18 8.03
CA PRO A 286 25.21 -24.98 9.25
C PRO A 286 26.54 -25.74 9.12
N ALA A 287 27.62 -24.98 9.00
CA ALA A 287 28.98 -25.50 9.12
C ALA A 287 29.15 -26.19 10.49
N GLY A 288 29.84 -27.33 10.44
CA GLY A 288 29.97 -28.28 11.53
C GLY A 288 30.57 -27.69 12.81
N ARG A 289 30.06 -28.19 13.93
CA ARG A 289 30.73 -28.12 15.22
C ARG A 289 31.97 -29.01 15.15
N GLY A 290 33.15 -28.40 15.12
CA GLY A 290 34.39 -29.07 15.48
C GLY A 290 34.58 -28.99 17.01
N GLN A 291 34.60 -30.14 17.67
CA GLN A 291 35.28 -30.38 18.95
C GLN A 291 35.70 -31.85 18.97
N GLY A 292 36.99 -32.11 19.19
CA GLY A 292 37.57 -33.46 19.36
C GLY A 292 38.55 -33.84 18.28
#